data_AF-A0A962IER7-F1
#
_entry.id   AF-A0A962IER7-F1
#
_cell.length_a   1.000
_cell.length_b   1.000
_cell.length_c   1.000
_cell.angle_alpha   90.00
_cell.angle_beta   90.00
_cell.angle_gamma   90.00
#
_symmetry.space_group_name_H-M   'P 1'
#
loop_
_entity.id
_entity.type
_entity.pdbx_description
1 polymer ?
#
loop_
_entity_poly.entity_id
_entity_poly.type
_entity_poly.pdbx_seq_one_letter_code
_entity_poly.pdbx_strand_id
1 'polypeptide(L)' 'GRIAAHNLLQTNVPLGRLRGSLHQVPGTDIPVLVTYHPAYLLRRPTEKRKAWQDLQQAMAFARQHGF' A
#
# COMPACT_ATOMS: atom_id res chain seq x y z
N GLY A 1 3.74 1.28 -4.60
CA GLY A 1 4.79 2.23 -5.06
C GLY A 1 4.16 3.56 -5.41
N ARG A 2 4.95 4.65 -5.51
CA ARG A 2 4.43 6.03 -5.67
C ARG A 2 3.52 6.22 -6.88
N ILE A 3 3.99 5.86 -8.09
CA ILE A 3 3.21 6.07 -9.33
C ILE A 3 1.88 5.33 -9.28
N ALA A 4 1.88 4.05 -8.90
CA ALA A 4 0.66 3.27 -8.75
C ALA A 4 -0.31 3.86 -7.71
N ALA A 5 0.21 4.28 -6.55
CA ALA A 5 -0.61 4.86 -5.48
C ALA A 5 -1.23 6.20 -5.90
N HIS A 6 -0.45 7.08 -6.53
CA HIS A 6 -0.91 8.39 -6.99
C HIS A 6 -1.98 8.27 -8.08
N ASN A 7 -1.77 7.40 -9.06
CA ASN A 7 -2.75 7.17 -10.12
C ASN A 7 -4.02 6.52 -9.60
N LEU A 8 -3.92 5.53 -8.72
CA LEU A 8 -5.10 4.82 -8.23
C LEU A 8 -5.91 5.66 -7.24
N LEU A 9 -5.26 6.43 -6.38
CA LEU A 9 -5.91 7.24 -5.34
C LEU A 9 -6.14 8.71 -5.74
N GLN A 10 -5.77 9.09 -6.97
CA GLN A 10 -5.88 10.47 -7.48
C GLN A 10 -5.29 11.51 -6.51
N THR A 11 -4.09 11.23 -5.99
CA THR A 11 -3.45 12.04 -4.94
C THR A 11 -1.97 12.27 -5.22
N ASN A 12 -1.43 13.35 -4.66
CA ASN A 12 0.01 13.67 -4.67
C ASN A 12 0.66 13.50 -3.29
N VAL A 13 -0.05 12.96 -2.31
CA VAL A 13 0.47 12.76 -0.94
C VAL A 13 1.73 11.88 -0.97
N PRO A 14 2.79 12.22 -0.19
CA PRO A 14 4.01 11.42 -0.16
C PRO A 14 3.73 9.94 0.20
N LEU A 15 4.37 9.01 -0.52
CA LEU A 15 4.15 7.57 -0.35
C LEU A 15 4.28 7.09 1.11
N GLY A 16 5.21 7.69 1.87
CA GLY A 16 5.43 7.37 3.28
C GLY A 16 4.23 7.68 4.19
N ARG A 17 3.36 8.62 3.81
CA ARG A 17 2.11 8.92 4.54
C ARG A 17 0.94 8.07 4.07
N LEU A 18 1.00 7.52 2.86
CA LEU A 18 -0.04 6.65 2.31
C LEU A 18 0.09 5.21 2.80
N ARG A 19 1.31 4.73 3.04
CA ARG A 19 1.56 3.35 3.48
C ARG A 19 1.06 3.08 4.91
N GLY A 20 0.72 1.83 5.18
CA GLY A 20 0.29 1.39 6.52
C GLY A 20 -1.12 1.87 6.91
N SER A 21 -1.90 2.35 5.95
CA SER A 21 -3.32 2.70 6.13
C SER A 21 -4.12 2.12 4.96
N LEU A 22 -5.38 1.76 5.24
CA LEU A 22 -6.33 1.34 4.22
C LEU A 22 -6.92 2.57 3.55
N HIS A 23 -7.00 2.54 2.22
CA HIS A 23 -7.64 3.57 1.39
C HIS A 23 -8.74 2.94 0.55
N GLN A 24 -9.48 3.77 -0.17
CA GLN A 24 -10.45 3.33 -1.17
C GLN A 24 -10.13 3.98 -2.50
N VAL A 25 -10.38 3.26 -3.59
CA VAL A 25 -10.33 3.85 -4.93
C VAL A 25 -11.46 4.88 -5.03
N PRO A 26 -11.19 6.13 -5.42
CA PRO A 26 -12.21 7.17 -5.53
C PRO A 26 -13.42 6.70 -6.37
N GLY A 27 -14.62 6.82 -5.80
CA GLY A 27 -15.88 6.45 -6.46
C GLY A 27 -16.22 4.96 -6.43
N THR A 28 -15.51 4.13 -5.64
CA THR A 28 -15.82 2.71 -5.45
C THR A 28 -15.58 2.28 -4.01
N ASP A 29 -16.08 1.10 -3.64
CA ASP A 29 -15.79 0.46 -2.34
C ASP A 29 -14.53 -0.44 -2.38
N ILE A 30 -13.72 -0.37 -3.43
CA ILE A 30 -12.54 -1.23 -3.59
C ILE A 30 -11.44 -0.77 -2.62
N PRO A 31 -11.03 -1.62 -1.65
CA PRO A 31 -10.02 -1.28 -0.68
C PRO A 31 -8.61 -1.36 -1.28
N VAL A 32 -7.74 -0.43 -0.89
CA VAL A 32 -6.37 -0.32 -1.38
C VAL A 32 -5.42 -0.16 -0.21
N LEU A 33 -4.40 -1.02 -0.16
CA LEU A 33 -3.28 -0.86 0.78
C LEU A 33 -2.00 -0.50 0.02
N VAL A 34 -1.40 0.62 0.41
CA VAL A 34 -0.22 1.16 -0.28
C VAL A 34 1.06 0.62 0.35
N THR A 35 1.97 0.12 -0.48
CA THR A 35 3.31 -0.32 -0.05
C THR A 35 4.43 0.22 -0.95
N TYR A 36 5.69 -0.08 -0.61
CA TYR A 36 6.88 0.31 -1.36
C TYR A 36 6.97 -0.37 -2.73
N HIS A 37 7.68 0.26 -3.68
CA HIS A 37 7.99 -0.40 -4.95
C HIS A 37 9.13 -1.42 -4.74
N PRO A 38 9.13 -2.60 -5.38
CA PRO A 38 10.19 -3.60 -5.19
C PRO A 38 11.61 -3.06 -5.41
N ALA A 39 11.83 -2.29 -6.49
CA ALA A 39 13.13 -1.66 -6.75
C ALA A 39 13.61 -0.70 -5.64
N TYR A 40 12.70 -0.06 -4.89
CA TYR A 40 13.07 0.75 -3.72
C TYR A 40 13.64 -0.13 -2.60
N LEU A 41 13.04 -1.29 -2.36
CA LEU A 41 13.49 -2.24 -1.34
C LEU A 41 14.83 -2.88 -1.66
N LEU A 42 15.20 -2.98 -2.94
CA LEU A 42 16.54 -3.41 -3.35
C LEU A 42 17.61 -2.38 -2.94
N ARG A 43 17.30 -1.09 -3.06
CA ARG A 43 18.20 0.02 -2.70
C ARG A 43 18.20 0.33 -1.20
N ARG A 44 17.14 -0.07 -0.48
CA ARG A 44 16.95 0.13 0.96
C ARG A 44 16.46 -1.17 1.63
N PRO A 45 17.33 -2.18 1.79
CA PRO A 45 16.92 -3.49 2.32
C PRO A 45 16.33 -3.47 3.73
N THR A 46 16.74 -2.53 4.58
CA THR A 46 16.23 -2.33 5.94
C THR A 46 14.72 -2.01 5.97
N GLU A 47 14.17 -1.50 4.87
CA GLU A 47 12.76 -1.14 4.74
C GLU A 47 11.86 -2.34 4.39
N LYS A 48 12.44 -3.52 4.10
CA LYS A 48 11.67 -4.75 3.82
C LYS A 48 10.73 -5.12 4.96
N ARG A 49 11.15 -4.91 6.22
CA ARG A 49 10.28 -5.15 7.39
C ARG A 49 8.99 -4.34 7.31
N LYS A 50 9.07 -3.08 6.88
CA LYS A 50 7.88 -2.23 6.76
C LYS A 50 6.98 -2.72 5.63
N ALA A 51 7.55 -3.08 4.47
CA ALA A 51 6.76 -3.66 3.37
C ALA A 51 6.10 -5.00 3.75
N TRP A 52 6.76 -5.81 4.57
CA TRP A 52 6.17 -7.05 5.09
C TRP A 52 4.95 -6.77 5.99
N GLN A 53 5.04 -5.77 6.87
CA GLN A 53 3.92 -5.35 7.71
C GLN A 53 2.70 -4.91 6.87
N ASP A 54 2.93 -4.17 5.79
CA ASP A 54 1.86 -3.79 4.85
C ASP A 54 1.17 -5.03 4.25
N LEU A 55 1.94 -6.03 3.82
CA LEU A 55 1.39 -7.26 3.23
C LEU A 55 0.62 -8.10 4.26
N GLN A 56 1.11 -8.18 5.50
CA GLN A 56 0.38 -8.85 6.58
C GLN A 56 -0.96 -8.16 6.86
N GLN A 57 -1.00 -6.82 6.86
CA GLN A 57 -2.23 -6.06 6.99
C GLN A 57 -3.19 -6.35 5.83
N ALA A 58 -2.70 -6.35 4.58
CA ALA A 58 -3.52 -6.66 3.42
C ALA A 58 -4.11 -8.08 3.50
N MET A 59 -3.31 -9.06 3.92
CA MET A 59 -3.76 -10.45 4.10
C MET A 59 -4.78 -10.58 5.23
N ALA A 60 -4.58 -9.89 6.36
CA ALA A 60 -5.54 -9.87 7.45
C ALA A 60 -6.88 -9.25 7.01
N PHE A 61 -6.82 -8.13 6.29
CA PHE A 61 -8.00 -7.48 5.73
C PHE A 61 -8.76 -8.41 4.76
N ALA A 62 -8.04 -9.04 3.83
CA ALA A 62 -8.62 -9.97 2.85
C ALA A 62 -9.38 -11.13 3.53
N ARG A 63 -8.74 -11.76 4.52
CA ARG A 63 -9.33 -12.85 5.31
C ARG A 63 -10.60 -12.44 6.07
N GLN A 64 -10.66 -11.20 6.56
CA GLN A 64 -11.82 -10.70 7.31
C GLN A 64 -13.02 -10.38 6.40
N HIS A 65 -12.78 -10.10 5.12
CA HIS A 65 -13.81 -9.63 4.18
C HIS A 65 -14.14 -10.67 3.10
N GLY A 66 -13.69 -11.92 3.27
CA GLY A 66 -14.10 -13.05 2.41
C GLY A 66 -13.51 -13.03 1.00
N PHE A 67 -12.31 -12.46 0.83
CA PHE A 67 -11.53 -12.54 -0.41
C PHE A 67 -10.64 -13.78 -0.48
#